data_AF-A0ABD3X1P9-F1
#
_entry.id   AF-A0ABD3X1P9-F1
#
_cell.length_a   1.000
_cell.length_b   1.000
_cell.length_c   1.000
_cell.angle_alpha   90.00
_cell.angle_beta   90.00
_cell.angle_gamma   90.00
#
_symmetry.space_group_name_H-M   'P 1'
#
loop_
_entity.id
_entity.type
_entity.pdbx_description
1 polymer ?
#
loop_
_entity_poly.entity_id
_entity_poly.type
_entity_poly.pdbx_seq_one_letter_code
_entity_poly.pdbx_strand_id
1 'polypeptide(L)'
;SQSVFTVHEKQPNGTIQDVSVASCGPWGSIKIDEEFAQLIIKIFGAITFKALYNNCRADYLDIIRDLDVKKRYISSDSNNRISIRIPRALERIYNENTGERVQDAVEQSPFRGKIQLSIDRMRFDAELFRSLFKNYISSITNHIENICEKAEVKGTSTFLMIGKLSECPLVQESVIQAFPKAKVVIPKETYLAVLKGAVILGHKIGLTCDYNFQLQEPTNKDHSAVATTFGDLHDEGEDALSSDFVEMNIQTQDKRNQGLKTQLKDQKTLKA
;
A
#
# COMPACT_ATOMS: atom_id res chain seq x y z
N SER A 1 3.56 -5.80 -3.13
CA SER A 1 3.36 -4.62 -4.00
C SER A 1 4.69 -4.01 -4.41
N GLN A 2 4.80 -3.36 -5.56
CA GLN A 2 5.96 -2.57 -6.02
C GLN A 2 5.54 -1.09 -6.12
N SER A 3 6.40 -0.17 -5.68
CA SER A 3 6.19 1.26 -5.94
C SER A 3 6.79 1.63 -7.29
N VAL A 4 6.07 2.42 -8.07
CA VAL A 4 6.47 3.01 -9.34
C VAL A 4 6.61 4.51 -9.12
N PHE A 5 7.66 5.10 -9.67
CA PHE A 5 7.89 6.53 -9.67
C PHE A 5 8.13 6.98 -11.10
N THR A 6 7.32 7.91 -11.57
CA THR A 6 7.48 8.57 -12.87
C THR A 6 7.68 10.06 -12.66
N VAL A 7 8.28 10.72 -13.64
CA VAL A 7 8.50 12.16 -13.61
C VAL A 7 7.99 12.73 -14.93
N HIS A 8 7.07 13.68 -14.84
CA HIS A 8 6.45 14.30 -16.00
C HIS A 8 6.57 15.81 -15.97
N GLU A 9 6.68 16.46 -17.12
CA GLU A 9 6.67 17.91 -17.29
C GLU A 9 5.38 18.34 -17.99
N LYS A 10 4.70 19.35 -17.42
CA LYS A 10 3.54 19.98 -18.07
C LYS A 10 4.04 20.99 -19.10
N GLN A 11 3.74 20.73 -20.37
CA GLN A 11 4.11 21.59 -21.48
C GLN A 11 3.19 22.83 -21.59
N PRO A 12 3.63 23.92 -22.25
CA PRO A 12 2.83 25.15 -22.40
C PRO A 12 1.49 24.94 -23.10
N ASN A 13 1.39 23.93 -23.96
CA ASN A 13 0.15 23.53 -24.65
C ASN A 13 -0.80 22.70 -23.75
N GLY A 14 -0.47 22.49 -22.48
CA GLY A 14 -1.24 21.72 -21.51
C GLY A 14 -1.05 20.20 -21.57
N THR A 15 -0.20 19.68 -22.46
CA THR A 15 0.14 18.25 -22.52
C THR A 15 1.14 17.85 -21.44
N ILE A 16 1.19 16.57 -21.10
CA ILE A 16 2.12 15.99 -20.13
C ILE A 16 3.16 15.17 -20.91
N GLN A 17 4.44 15.45 -20.68
CA GLN A 17 5.55 14.73 -21.30
C GLN A 17 6.37 14.00 -20.25
N ASP A 18 6.75 12.74 -20.53
CA ASP A 18 7.65 11.97 -19.67
C ASP A 18 9.07 12.56 -19.74
N VAL A 19 9.63 12.91 -18.58
CA VAL A 19 10.98 13.47 -18.46
C VAL A 19 12.00 12.38 -18.20
N SER A 20 11.61 11.30 -17.52
CA SER A 20 12.49 10.18 -17.23
C SER A 20 11.76 8.84 -17.27
N VAL A 21 12.52 7.77 -17.50
CA VAL A 21 11.99 6.40 -17.48
C VAL A 21 11.44 6.08 -16.09
N ALA A 22 10.24 5.49 -16.06
CA ALA A 22 9.62 5.00 -14.84
C ALA A 22 10.58 4.13 -14.04
N SER A 23 10.82 4.48 -12.78
CA SER A 23 11.56 3.63 -11.87
C SER A 23 10.60 2.76 -11.07
N CYS A 24 10.85 1.46 -11.04
CA CYS A 24 10.11 0.50 -10.22
C CYS A 24 11.10 -0.36 -9.45
N GLY A 25 10.75 -0.74 -8.22
CA GLY A 25 11.70 -1.45 -7.38
C GLY A 25 11.13 -1.88 -6.03
N PRO A 26 11.99 -2.32 -5.10
CA PRO A 26 11.59 -2.91 -3.83
C PRO A 26 11.11 -1.86 -2.81
N TRP A 27 10.59 -0.73 -3.25
CA TRP A 27 10.08 0.35 -2.39
C TRP A 27 8.59 0.20 -2.07
N GLY A 28 8.03 -0.99 -2.26
CA GLY A 28 6.61 -1.25 -2.09
C GLY A 28 6.17 -1.41 -0.64
N SER A 29 4.86 -1.26 -0.41
CA SER A 29 4.23 -1.44 0.90
C SER A 29 4.37 -2.85 1.48
N ILE A 30 4.84 -3.81 0.68
CA ILE A 30 5.15 -5.18 1.12
C ILE A 30 6.22 -5.20 2.21
N LYS A 31 7.13 -4.22 2.24
CA LYS A 31 8.12 -4.09 3.32
C LYS A 31 7.45 -3.96 4.70
N ILE A 32 6.31 -3.29 4.78
CA ILE A 32 5.55 -3.15 6.03
C ILE A 32 4.95 -4.50 6.44
N ASP A 33 4.49 -5.29 5.46
CA ASP A 33 3.99 -6.66 5.71
C ASP A 33 5.09 -7.58 6.21
N GLU A 34 6.30 -7.44 5.65
CA GLU A 34 7.49 -8.18 6.07
C GLU A 34 7.91 -7.82 7.50
N GLU A 35 7.97 -6.54 7.85
CA GLU A 35 8.26 -6.10 9.23
C GLU A 35 7.21 -6.62 10.22
N PHE A 36 5.92 -6.58 9.84
CA PHE A 36 4.85 -7.13 10.65
C PHE A 36 5.00 -8.66 10.81
N ALA A 37 5.28 -9.39 9.74
CA ALA A 37 5.52 -10.82 9.80
C ALA A 37 6.70 -11.16 10.72
N GLN A 38 7.80 -10.41 10.62
CA GLN A 38 8.96 -10.59 11.51
C GLN A 38 8.62 -10.32 12.98
N LEU A 39 7.78 -9.33 13.26
CA LEU A 39 7.27 -9.07 14.61
C LEU A 39 6.48 -10.29 15.12
N ILE A 40 5.56 -10.84 14.32
CA ILE A 40 4.76 -12.01 14.71
C ILE A 40 5.65 -13.25 14.90
N ILE A 41 6.64 -13.45 14.02
CA ILE A 41 7.63 -14.55 14.14
C ILE A 41 8.46 -14.42 15.42
N LYS A 42 8.86 -13.20 15.81
CA LYS A 42 9.59 -12.96 17.06
C LYS A 42 8.77 -13.27 18.32
N ILE A 43 7.45 -13.25 18.24
CA ILE A 43 6.56 -13.57 19.36
C ILE A 43 6.23 -15.06 19.38
N PHE A 44 5.73 -15.60 18.27
CA PHE A 44 5.15 -16.95 18.24
C PHE A 44 6.04 -18.01 17.57
N GLY A 45 7.19 -17.61 17.05
CA GLY A 45 8.13 -18.48 16.36
C GLY A 45 7.81 -18.70 14.88
N ALA A 46 8.86 -18.99 14.11
CA ALA A 46 8.76 -19.22 12.66
C ALA A 46 7.94 -20.48 12.32
N ILE A 47 7.99 -21.51 13.16
CA ILE A 47 7.25 -22.77 12.97
C ILE A 47 5.74 -22.49 13.00
N THR A 48 5.27 -21.81 14.05
CA THR A 48 3.86 -21.41 14.22
C THR A 48 3.40 -20.53 13.06
N PHE A 49 4.18 -19.50 12.71
CA PHE A 49 3.80 -18.59 11.62
C PHE A 49 3.72 -19.31 10.26
N LYS A 50 4.68 -20.20 9.97
CA LYS A 50 4.68 -21.01 8.74
C LYS A 50 3.52 -22.00 8.70
N ALA A 51 3.19 -22.62 9.84
CA ALA A 51 2.03 -23.51 9.95
C ALA A 51 0.71 -22.75 9.73
N LEU A 52 0.56 -21.54 10.28
CA LEU A 52 -0.60 -20.68 10.00
C LEU A 52 -0.70 -20.37 8.50
N TYR A 53 0.40 -19.96 7.87
CA TYR A 53 0.42 -19.63 6.43
C TYR A 53 0.05 -20.83 5.54
N ASN A 54 0.59 -22.02 5.84
CA ASN A 54 0.41 -23.21 5.01
C ASN A 54 -0.92 -23.93 5.26
N ASN A 55 -1.33 -24.06 6.53
CA ASN A 55 -2.44 -24.93 6.94
C ASN A 55 -3.73 -24.15 7.21
N CYS A 56 -3.63 -22.85 7.49
CA CYS A 56 -4.77 -21.97 7.83
C CYS A 56 -4.72 -20.69 6.99
N ARG A 57 -4.68 -20.85 5.66
CA ARG A 57 -4.45 -19.76 4.70
C ARG A 57 -5.48 -18.62 4.79
N ALA A 58 -6.74 -18.95 5.09
CA ALA A 58 -7.82 -17.97 5.27
C ALA A 58 -7.57 -17.06 6.47
N ASP A 59 -7.25 -17.65 7.62
CA ASP A 59 -6.88 -16.93 8.85
C ASP A 59 -5.69 -16.00 8.63
N TYR A 60 -4.65 -16.49 7.93
CA TYR A 60 -3.52 -15.64 7.53
C TYR A 60 -3.95 -14.46 6.64
N LEU A 61 -4.83 -14.67 5.66
CA LEU A 61 -5.34 -13.58 4.81
C LEU A 61 -6.09 -12.53 5.61
N ASP A 62 -6.86 -12.94 6.61
CA ASP A 62 -7.64 -12.02 7.41
C ASP A 62 -6.75 -11.14 8.30
N ILE A 63 -5.64 -11.67 8.82
CA ILE A 63 -4.59 -10.86 9.48
C ILE A 63 -4.05 -9.80 8.53
N ILE A 64 -3.64 -10.21 7.32
CA ILE A 64 -3.05 -9.28 6.33
C ILE A 64 -4.06 -8.23 5.86
N ARG A 65 -5.34 -8.61 5.70
CA ARG A 65 -6.42 -7.67 5.36
C ARG A 65 -6.65 -6.64 6.46
N ASP A 66 -6.71 -7.07 7.72
CA ASP A 66 -6.88 -6.16 8.85
C ASP A 66 -5.67 -5.22 8.98
N LEU A 67 -4.45 -5.74 8.81
CA LEU A 67 -3.23 -4.93 8.73
C LEU A 67 -3.32 -3.86 7.64
N ASP A 68 -3.74 -4.23 6.43
CA ASP A 68 -3.93 -3.33 5.30
C ASP A 68 -4.97 -2.22 5.56
N VAL A 69 -5.99 -2.51 6.36
CA VAL A 69 -6.96 -1.50 6.82
C VAL A 69 -6.27 -0.57 7.82
N LYS A 70 -5.56 -1.11 8.81
CA LYS A 70 -4.89 -0.28 9.84
C LYS A 70 -3.77 0.60 9.30
N LYS A 71 -3.08 0.17 8.24
CA LYS A 71 -2.10 1.02 7.56
C LYS A 71 -2.67 2.35 7.08
N ARG A 72 -3.99 2.46 6.81
CA ARG A 72 -4.58 3.70 6.28
C ARG A 72 -4.84 4.77 7.34
N TYR A 73 -4.86 4.41 8.62
CA TYR A 73 -5.33 5.30 9.70
C TYR A 73 -4.25 5.68 10.71
N ILE A 74 -3.00 5.23 10.51
CA ILE A 74 -1.90 5.57 11.41
C ILE A 74 -1.34 6.95 11.07
N SER A 75 -1.10 7.78 12.09
CA SER A 75 -0.45 9.09 11.98
C SER A 75 0.70 9.22 12.98
N SER A 76 1.58 10.21 12.78
CA SER A 76 2.69 10.50 13.70
C SER A 76 2.19 10.89 15.10
N ASP A 77 1.12 11.67 15.19
CA ASP A 77 0.59 12.23 16.45
C ASP A 77 -0.35 11.30 17.23
N SER A 78 -0.80 10.19 16.62
CA SER A 78 -1.73 9.28 17.27
C SER A 78 -1.06 8.45 18.38
N ASN A 79 -1.56 8.54 19.61
CA ASN A 79 -1.14 7.64 20.71
C ASN A 79 -2.11 6.48 20.94
N ASN A 80 -3.10 6.34 20.07
CA ASN A 80 -4.10 5.29 20.15
C ASN A 80 -3.48 3.93 19.79
N ARG A 81 -3.76 2.93 20.63
CA ARG A 81 -3.35 1.54 20.35
C ARG A 81 -4.03 1.02 19.08
N ILE A 82 -3.26 0.28 18.27
CA ILE A 82 -3.73 -0.30 17.02
C ILE A 82 -4.13 -1.74 17.28
N SER A 83 -5.34 -2.12 16.89
CA SER A 83 -5.86 -3.46 17.13
C SER A 83 -5.93 -4.27 15.85
N ILE A 84 -5.24 -5.42 15.80
CA ILE A 84 -5.30 -6.38 14.71
C ILE A 84 -5.96 -7.66 15.21
N ARG A 85 -6.83 -8.26 14.39
CA ARG A 85 -7.44 -9.56 14.65
C ARG A 85 -6.39 -10.65 14.74
N ILE A 86 -6.47 -11.46 15.79
CA ILE A 86 -5.75 -12.72 15.88
C ILE A 86 -6.75 -13.86 15.64
N PRO A 87 -6.53 -14.70 14.64
CA PRO A 87 -7.35 -15.88 14.42
C PRO A 87 -7.10 -16.93 15.51
N ARG A 88 -8.16 -17.64 15.93
CA ARG A 88 -8.07 -18.76 16.87
C ARG A 88 -7.10 -19.85 16.39
N ALA A 89 -6.93 -19.99 15.08
CA ALA A 89 -5.96 -20.90 14.49
C ALA A 89 -4.52 -20.60 14.94
N LEU A 90 -4.14 -19.33 15.11
CA LEU A 90 -2.80 -18.97 15.60
C LEU A 90 -2.58 -19.46 17.03
N GLU A 91 -3.56 -19.23 17.90
CA GLU A 91 -3.50 -19.66 19.31
C GLU A 91 -3.44 -21.19 19.42
N ARG A 92 -4.30 -21.90 18.69
CA ARG A 92 -4.30 -23.36 18.65
C ARG A 92 -2.95 -23.92 18.18
N ILE A 93 -2.44 -23.44 17.04
CA ILE A 93 -1.17 -23.92 16.48
C ILE A 93 -0.01 -23.62 17.43
N TYR A 94 0.01 -22.44 18.05
CA TYR A 94 1.06 -22.09 19.00
C TYR A 94 1.05 -23.06 20.20
N ASN A 95 -0.13 -23.27 20.80
CA ASN A 95 -0.28 -24.17 21.94
C ASN A 95 0.07 -25.63 21.58
N GLU A 96 -0.34 -26.12 20.41
CA GLU A 96 0.03 -27.46 19.92
C GLU A 96 1.56 -27.62 19.74
N ASN A 97 2.26 -26.55 19.33
CA ASN A 97 3.70 -26.60 19.07
C ASN A 97 4.57 -26.43 20.33
N THR A 98 4.13 -25.65 21.31
CA THR A 98 4.96 -25.27 22.47
C THR A 98 4.42 -25.76 23.81
N GLY A 99 3.12 -26.07 23.90
CA GLY A 99 2.42 -26.32 25.16
C GLY A 99 2.12 -25.04 25.97
N GLU A 100 2.51 -23.87 25.47
CA GLU A 100 2.38 -22.59 26.18
C GLU A 100 1.17 -21.80 25.69
N ARG A 101 0.78 -20.76 26.45
CA ARG A 101 -0.30 -19.86 26.03
C ARG A 101 0.28 -18.69 25.23
N VAL A 102 -0.53 -18.16 24.31
CA VAL A 102 -0.14 -16.96 23.53
C VAL A 102 0.13 -15.73 24.41
N GLN A 103 -0.48 -15.65 25.59
CA GLN A 103 -0.21 -14.60 26.58
C GLN A 103 1.22 -14.67 27.09
N ASP A 104 1.68 -15.89 27.44
CA ASP A 104 3.03 -16.13 27.93
C ASP A 104 4.07 -15.76 26.85
N ALA A 105 3.79 -16.11 25.58
CA ALA A 105 4.62 -15.74 24.44
C ALA A 105 4.85 -14.22 24.32
N VAL A 106 3.78 -13.42 24.47
CA VAL A 106 3.87 -11.96 24.40
C VAL A 106 4.62 -11.39 25.61
N GLU A 107 4.38 -11.93 26.80
CA GLU A 107 5.06 -11.50 28.03
C GLU A 107 6.56 -11.81 28.04
N GLN A 108 6.97 -12.92 27.42
CA GLN A 108 8.37 -13.32 27.27
C GLN A 108 9.05 -12.65 26.06
N SER A 109 8.28 -12.06 25.15
CA SER A 109 8.83 -11.41 23.95
C SER A 109 9.53 -10.08 24.26
N PRO A 110 10.39 -9.59 23.34
CA PRO A 110 10.95 -8.23 23.41
C PRO A 110 9.91 -7.10 23.39
N PHE A 111 8.64 -7.42 23.17
CA PHE A 111 7.53 -6.48 23.05
C PHE A 111 6.62 -6.44 24.29
N ARG A 112 7.06 -7.04 25.41
CA ARG A 112 6.36 -6.97 26.70
C ARG A 112 5.98 -5.52 27.03
N GLY A 113 4.72 -5.32 27.43
CA GLY A 113 4.15 -4.00 27.74
C GLY A 113 3.74 -3.17 26.53
N LYS A 114 4.34 -3.40 25.36
CA LYS A 114 3.98 -2.74 24.09
C LYS A 114 2.88 -3.47 23.32
N ILE A 115 2.65 -4.74 23.62
CA ILE A 115 1.57 -5.54 23.03
C ILE A 115 0.65 -6.05 24.14
N GLN A 116 -0.65 -5.91 23.95
CA GLN A 116 -1.68 -6.50 24.80
C GLN A 116 -2.52 -7.47 23.99
N LEU A 117 -2.74 -8.66 24.53
CA LEU A 117 -3.67 -9.63 23.97
C LEU A 117 -5.05 -9.49 24.61
N SER A 118 -6.06 -9.67 23.79
CA SER A 118 -7.45 -9.90 24.19
C SER A 118 -8.03 -11.02 23.34
N ILE A 119 -9.23 -11.48 23.68
CA ILE A 119 -9.87 -12.71 23.16
C ILE A 119 -9.54 -12.99 21.67
N ASP A 120 -9.80 -12.03 20.77
CA ASP A 120 -9.58 -12.19 19.34
C ASP A 120 -8.67 -11.10 18.73
N ARG A 121 -7.94 -10.34 19.56
CA ARG A 121 -7.21 -9.14 19.10
C ARG A 121 -5.87 -8.95 19.78
N MET A 122 -4.87 -8.58 18.98
CA MET A 122 -3.60 -8.00 19.40
C MET A 122 -3.70 -6.47 19.38
N ARG A 123 -3.44 -5.80 20.51
CA ARG A 123 -3.36 -4.34 20.60
C ARG A 123 -1.91 -3.90 20.73
N PHE A 124 -1.41 -3.23 19.70
CA PHE A 124 -0.06 -2.67 19.63
C PHE A 124 -0.06 -1.24 20.15
N ASP A 125 0.96 -0.89 20.90
CA ASP A 125 1.36 0.50 21.10
C ASP A 125 1.60 1.20 19.74
N ALA A 126 1.22 2.48 19.67
CA ALA A 126 1.33 3.28 18.47
C ALA A 126 2.79 3.43 18.01
N GLU A 127 3.73 3.61 18.95
CA GLU A 127 5.15 3.74 18.61
C GLU A 127 5.70 2.44 18.00
N LEU A 128 5.37 1.29 18.60
CA LEU A 128 5.73 -0.02 18.06
C LEU A 128 5.14 -0.22 16.66
N PHE A 129 3.88 0.12 16.46
CA PHE A 129 3.24 -0.04 15.16
C PHE A 129 3.82 0.89 14.09
N ARG A 130 4.11 2.16 14.43
CA ARG A 130 4.82 3.09 13.54
C ARG A 130 6.21 2.58 13.15
N SER A 131 6.87 1.85 14.03
CA SER A 131 8.21 1.30 13.75
C SER A 131 8.23 0.38 12.52
N LEU A 132 7.09 -0.28 12.20
CA LEU A 132 6.93 -1.13 11.01
C LEU A 132 7.08 -0.34 9.69
N PHE A 133 6.87 0.97 9.72
CA PHE A 133 6.92 1.84 8.54
C PHE A 133 8.30 2.43 8.31
N LYS A 134 9.22 2.40 9.29
CA LYS A 134 10.53 3.07 9.21
C LYS A 134 11.29 2.69 7.95
N ASN A 135 11.47 1.38 7.72
CA ASN A 135 12.19 0.87 6.56
C ASN A 135 11.50 1.21 5.24
N TYR A 136 10.17 1.22 5.21
CA TYR A 136 9.41 1.63 4.03
C TYR A 136 9.59 3.13 3.74
N ILE A 137 9.39 3.99 4.74
CA ILE A 137 9.48 5.45 4.63
C ILE A 137 10.88 5.85 4.19
N SER A 138 11.93 5.42 4.90
CA SER A 138 13.31 5.73 4.52
C SER A 138 13.63 5.25 3.11
N SER A 139 13.09 4.09 2.72
CA SER A 139 13.34 3.56 1.38
C SER A 139 12.67 4.40 0.29
N ILE A 140 11.44 4.90 0.49
CA ILE A 140 10.77 5.77 -0.49
C ILE A 140 11.38 7.17 -0.52
N THR A 141 11.71 7.77 0.63
CA THR A 141 12.27 9.13 0.68
C THR A 141 13.64 9.17 0.04
N ASN A 142 14.53 8.22 0.35
CA ASN A 142 15.85 8.15 -0.27
C ASN A 142 15.75 7.94 -1.79
N HIS A 143 14.74 7.19 -2.26
CA HIS A 143 14.55 6.99 -3.69
C HIS A 143 14.03 8.25 -4.39
N ILE A 144 13.12 8.99 -3.77
CA ILE A 144 12.65 10.29 -4.26
C ILE A 144 13.82 11.27 -4.34
N GLU A 145 14.67 11.32 -3.31
CA GLU A 145 15.86 12.17 -3.27
C GLU A 145 16.82 11.83 -4.43
N ASN A 146 17.17 10.56 -4.62
CA ASN A 146 18.00 10.09 -5.73
C ASN A 146 17.43 10.45 -7.11
N ILE A 147 16.10 10.49 -7.25
CA ILE A 147 15.46 10.95 -8.49
C ILE A 147 15.68 12.44 -8.67
N CYS A 148 15.42 13.24 -7.63
CA CYS A 148 15.53 14.70 -7.66
C CYS A 148 16.96 15.22 -7.89
N GLU A 149 17.98 14.41 -7.61
CA GLU A 149 19.39 14.73 -7.89
C GLU A 149 19.74 14.69 -9.38
N LYS A 150 18.95 14.00 -10.22
CA LYS A 150 19.23 13.91 -11.66
C LYS A 150 19.03 15.27 -12.33
N ALA A 151 19.99 15.67 -13.17
CA ALA A 151 19.97 16.96 -13.85
C ALA A 151 18.69 17.17 -14.70
N GLU A 152 18.17 16.11 -15.30
CA GLU A 152 16.98 16.09 -16.16
C GLU A 152 15.70 16.47 -15.42
N VAL A 153 15.62 16.25 -14.10
CA VAL A 153 14.42 16.49 -13.28
C VAL A 153 14.67 17.53 -12.19
N LYS A 154 15.79 18.26 -12.31
CA LYS A 154 16.19 19.30 -11.37
C LYS A 154 15.16 20.43 -11.40
N GLY A 155 14.70 20.85 -10.23
CA GLY A 155 13.64 21.84 -10.12
C GLY A 155 12.24 21.24 -9.95
N THR A 156 12.12 19.91 -9.81
CA THR A 156 10.85 19.27 -9.44
C THR A 156 10.27 19.92 -8.19
N SER A 157 9.11 20.56 -8.35
CA SER A 157 8.46 21.36 -7.32
C SER A 157 7.23 20.69 -6.72
N THR A 158 6.72 19.62 -7.35
CA THR A 158 5.44 19.00 -6.98
C THR A 158 5.50 17.48 -6.97
N PHE A 159 4.97 16.85 -5.93
CA PHE A 159 4.83 15.40 -5.83
C PHE A 159 3.36 15.02 -5.82
N LEU A 160 2.97 14.13 -6.75
CA LEU A 160 1.62 13.55 -6.80
C LEU A 160 1.63 12.15 -6.18
N MET A 161 1.16 12.05 -4.95
CA MET A 161 1.10 10.76 -4.26
C MET A 161 -0.24 10.07 -4.55
N ILE A 162 -0.23 8.96 -5.29
CA ILE A 162 -1.44 8.16 -5.57
C ILE A 162 -1.32 6.70 -5.13
N GLY A 163 -2.41 5.94 -5.24
CA GLY A 163 -2.46 4.56 -4.76
C GLY A 163 -2.75 4.41 -3.27
N LYS A 164 -3.10 3.18 -2.88
CA LYS A 164 -3.69 2.84 -1.58
C LYS A 164 -2.90 3.33 -0.36
N LEU A 165 -1.57 3.27 -0.40
CA LEU A 165 -0.75 3.68 0.75
C LEU A 165 -0.49 5.20 0.78
N SER A 166 -0.72 5.91 -0.31
CA SER A 166 -0.62 7.37 -0.33
C SER A 166 -1.73 8.05 0.49
N GLU A 167 -2.77 7.31 0.92
CA GLU A 167 -3.79 7.80 1.87
C GLU A 167 -3.34 7.70 3.34
N CYS A 168 -2.24 7.02 3.64
CA CYS A 168 -1.75 6.82 5.01
C CYS A 168 -1.19 8.13 5.58
N PRO A 169 -1.77 8.73 6.64
CA PRO A 169 -1.30 10.01 7.19
C PRO A 169 0.18 9.99 7.56
N LEU A 170 0.65 8.91 8.21
CA LEU A 170 2.06 8.77 8.57
C LEU A 170 3.00 8.84 7.35
N VAL A 171 2.61 8.25 6.21
CA VAL A 171 3.41 8.28 4.98
C VAL A 171 3.39 9.68 4.36
N GLN A 172 2.21 10.33 4.34
CA GLN A 172 2.07 11.70 3.83
C GLN A 172 2.92 12.68 4.63
N GLU A 173 2.78 12.67 5.95
CA GLU A 173 3.54 13.49 6.89
C GLU A 173 5.05 13.29 6.70
N SER A 174 5.49 12.03 6.56
CA SER A 174 6.91 11.72 6.38
C SER A 174 7.47 12.25 5.05
N VAL A 175 6.71 12.17 3.96
CA VAL A 175 7.14 12.72 2.67
C VAL A 175 7.15 14.24 2.69
N ILE A 176 6.13 14.88 3.27
CA ILE A 176 6.07 16.34 3.43
C ILE A 176 7.26 16.84 4.27
N GLN A 177 7.58 16.16 5.37
CA GLN A 177 8.71 16.49 6.23
C GLN A 177 10.06 16.28 5.53
N ALA A 178 10.20 15.22 4.74
CA ALA A 178 11.43 14.95 3.99
C ALA A 178 11.68 15.99 2.88
N PHE A 179 10.63 16.58 2.32
CA PHE A 179 10.72 17.51 1.18
C PHE A 179 9.94 18.80 1.42
N PRO A 180 10.35 19.64 2.38
CA PRO A 180 9.58 20.80 2.83
C PRO A 180 9.45 21.90 1.76
N LYS A 181 10.27 21.86 0.70
CA LYS A 181 10.23 22.80 -0.42
C LYS A 181 9.32 22.32 -1.56
N ALA A 182 8.91 21.06 -1.56
CA ALA A 182 8.05 20.49 -2.58
C ALA A 182 6.57 20.61 -2.16
N LYS A 183 5.70 20.92 -3.13
CA LYS A 183 4.26 20.85 -2.98
C LYS A 183 3.81 19.39 -3.09
N VAL A 184 3.33 18.80 -2.00
CA VAL A 184 2.76 17.45 -2.04
C VAL A 184 1.27 17.54 -2.32
N VAL A 185 0.84 16.95 -3.44
CA VAL A 185 -0.55 16.86 -3.89
C VAL A 185 -1.04 15.43 -3.70
N ILE A 186 -2.19 15.29 -3.04
CA ILE A 186 -2.80 14.00 -2.73
C ILE A 186 -4.27 14.08 -3.15
N PRO A 187 -4.63 13.46 -4.30
CA PRO A 187 -6.01 13.46 -4.77
C PRO A 187 -6.96 12.76 -3.79
N LYS A 188 -8.24 13.13 -3.80
CA LYS A 188 -9.28 12.32 -3.14
C LYS A 188 -9.36 10.96 -3.83
N GLU A 189 -9.53 9.90 -3.03
CA GLU A 189 -9.61 8.51 -3.50
C GLU A 189 -8.39 8.13 -4.35
N THR A 190 -7.19 8.26 -3.76
CA THR A 190 -5.92 8.07 -4.47
C THR A 190 -5.81 6.69 -5.14
N TYR A 191 -6.49 5.68 -4.58
CA TYR A 191 -6.54 4.33 -5.13
C TYR A 191 -7.34 4.23 -6.44
N LEU A 192 -8.19 5.21 -6.75
CA LEU A 192 -8.94 5.33 -8.01
C LEU A 192 -8.30 6.30 -9.01
N ALA A 193 -7.31 7.10 -8.60
CA ALA A 193 -6.74 8.16 -9.43
C ALA A 193 -6.25 7.64 -10.80
N VAL A 194 -5.58 6.47 -10.82
CA VAL A 194 -5.12 5.83 -12.06
C VAL A 194 -6.30 5.45 -12.97
N LEU A 195 -7.35 4.85 -12.40
CA LEU A 195 -8.54 4.46 -13.16
C LEU A 195 -9.28 5.68 -13.72
N LYS A 196 -9.47 6.71 -12.89
CA LYS A 196 -10.09 7.97 -13.31
C LYS A 196 -9.29 8.61 -14.46
N GLY A 197 -7.97 8.66 -14.33
CA GLY A 197 -7.07 9.16 -15.38
C GLY A 197 -7.19 8.36 -16.69
N ALA A 198 -7.22 7.03 -16.59
CA ALA A 198 -7.38 6.16 -17.76
C ALA A 198 -8.73 6.38 -18.49
N VAL A 199 -9.82 6.56 -17.74
CA VAL A 199 -11.15 6.86 -18.30
C VAL A 199 -11.17 8.22 -19.01
N ILE A 200 -10.62 9.26 -18.38
CA ILE A 200 -10.53 10.61 -18.97
C ILE A 200 -9.70 10.56 -20.25
N LEU A 201 -8.55 9.88 -20.20
CA LEU A 201 -7.67 9.73 -21.35
C LEU A 201 -8.41 9.05 -22.50
N GLY A 202 -9.07 7.90 -22.25
CA GLY A 202 -9.82 7.14 -23.25
C GLY A 202 -10.91 7.96 -23.96
N HIS A 203 -11.65 8.79 -23.20
CA HIS A 203 -12.64 9.71 -23.79
C HIS A 203 -11.99 10.80 -24.64
N LYS A 204 -10.88 11.42 -24.17
CA LYS A 204 -10.21 12.50 -24.90
C LYS A 204 -9.59 12.05 -26.22
N ILE A 205 -8.99 10.88 -26.25
CA ILE A 205 -8.33 10.35 -27.46
C ILE A 205 -9.30 9.60 -28.37
N GLY A 206 -10.58 9.50 -28.00
CA GLY A 206 -11.58 8.76 -28.76
C GLY A 206 -11.19 7.30 -28.96
N LEU A 207 -10.45 6.69 -28.02
CA LEU A 207 -10.17 5.26 -28.04
C LEU A 207 -11.50 4.54 -27.77
N THR A 208 -12.30 4.35 -28.82
CA THR A 208 -13.30 3.30 -28.86
C THR A 208 -12.54 2.01 -28.98
N CYS A 209 -12.33 1.34 -27.85
CA CYS A 209 -11.97 -0.04 -27.90
C CYS A 209 -13.18 -0.79 -28.48
N ASP A 210 -13.08 -1.33 -29.69
CA ASP A 210 -14.02 -2.33 -30.21
C ASP A 210 -13.85 -3.65 -29.43
N TYR A 211 -14.08 -3.60 -28.12
CA TYR A 211 -14.28 -4.80 -27.32
C TYR A 211 -15.79 -5.05 -27.29
N ASN A 212 -16.23 -6.03 -28.09
CA ASN A 212 -17.49 -6.72 -27.85
C ASN A 212 -17.40 -7.41 -26.48
N PHE A 213 -17.65 -6.66 -25.41
CA PHE A 213 -18.03 -7.24 -24.14
C PHE A 213 -19.43 -7.81 -24.34
N GLN A 214 -19.51 -9.09 -24.71
CA GLN A 214 -20.70 -9.87 -24.44
C GLN A 214 -20.81 -9.96 -22.92
N LEU A 215 -21.46 -8.97 -22.31
CA LEU A 215 -22.04 -9.13 -20.99
C LEU A 215 -23.09 -10.24 -21.14
N GLN A 216 -22.74 -11.44 -20.69
CA GLN A 216 -23.71 -12.49 -20.55
C GLN A 216 -24.58 -12.09 -19.34
N GLU A 217 -25.70 -11.44 -19.63
CA GLU A 217 -26.66 -11.09 -18.58
C GLU A 217 -27.10 -12.36 -17.84
N PRO A 218 -27.03 -12.40 -16.50
CA PRO A 218 -27.64 -13.48 -15.76
C PRO A 218 -29.14 -13.42 -16.01
N THR A 219 -29.69 -14.47 -16.61
CA THR A 219 -31.11 -14.67 -16.80
C THR A 219 -31.78 -14.83 -15.44
N ASN A 220 -32.14 -13.71 -14.81
CA ASN A 220 -33.26 -13.68 -13.90
C ASN A 220 -33.89 -12.30 -13.92
N LYS A 221 -35.07 -12.25 -14.54
CA LYS A 221 -35.97 -11.11 -14.50
C LYS A 221 -36.49 -10.99 -13.08
N ASP A 222 -36.07 -9.94 -12.38
CA ASP A 222 -36.96 -9.23 -11.46
C ASP A 222 -36.52 -7.76 -11.37
N HIS A 223 -37.51 -6.89 -11.53
CA HIS A 223 -37.41 -5.46 -11.76
C HIS A 223 -36.94 -4.68 -10.51
N SER A 224 -36.06 -3.69 -10.69
CA SER A 224 -36.44 -2.27 -10.53
C SER A 224 -35.27 -1.37 -10.92
N ALA A 225 -35.58 -0.37 -11.74
CA ALA A 225 -34.65 0.58 -12.32
C ALA A 225 -34.13 1.58 -11.28
N VAL A 226 -32.85 1.95 -11.41
CA VAL A 226 -32.41 3.32 -11.16
C VAL A 226 -31.44 3.69 -12.28
N ALA A 227 -31.98 4.26 -13.36
CA ALA A 227 -31.19 5.04 -14.28
C ALA A 227 -30.99 6.41 -13.63
N THR A 228 -29.77 6.70 -13.16
CA THR A 228 -29.39 8.07 -12.83
C THR A 228 -28.50 8.57 -13.94
N THR A 229 -29.09 9.39 -14.79
CA THR A 229 -28.47 10.22 -15.81
C THR A 229 -27.36 11.06 -15.15
N PHE A 230 -26.10 10.86 -15.54
CA PHE A 230 -25.01 11.78 -15.21
C PHE A 230 -25.04 12.98 -16.18
N GLY A 231 -26.12 13.77 -16.07
CA GLY A 231 -26.05 15.20 -16.31
C GLY A 231 -25.74 15.87 -14.97
N ASP A 232 -25.01 16.98 -14.97
CA ASP A 232 -24.58 17.75 -13.79
C ASP A 232 -23.24 17.33 -13.17
N LEU A 233 -22.17 17.51 -13.94
CA LEU A 233 -20.89 17.97 -13.40
C LEU A 233 -20.35 19.08 -14.32
N HIS A 234 -21.07 20.21 -14.34
CA HIS A 234 -20.51 21.50 -14.74
C HIS A 234 -19.87 22.15 -13.51
N ASP A 235 -18.72 22.77 -13.73
CA ASP A 235 -18.03 23.77 -12.91
C ASP A 235 -18.02 23.57 -11.40
N GLU A 236 -16.88 23.16 -10.86
CA GLU A 236 -16.09 23.99 -9.94
C GLU A 236 -14.63 23.52 -9.97
N GLY A 237 -13.71 24.37 -10.45
CA GLY A 237 -12.28 24.11 -10.34
C GLY A 237 -11.36 24.67 -11.43
N GLU A 238 -11.79 25.66 -12.22
CA GLU A 238 -10.82 26.59 -12.83
C GLU A 238 -10.39 27.58 -11.75
N ASP A 239 -9.18 27.41 -11.20
CA ASP A 239 -8.19 28.48 -11.06
C ASP A 239 -6.95 28.06 -10.24
N ALA A 240 -5.81 28.58 -10.69
CA ALA A 240 -4.50 28.62 -10.04
C ALA A 240 -3.62 27.34 -10.05
N LEU A 241 -3.09 26.97 -11.22
CA LEU A 241 -1.80 26.28 -11.31
C LEU A 241 -0.91 26.92 -12.39
N SER A 242 -0.03 27.81 -11.91
CA SER A 242 1.09 28.51 -12.59
C SER A 242 1.98 27.59 -13.45
N SER A 243 2.75 28.17 -14.36
CA SER A 243 3.36 27.51 -15.52
C SER A 243 4.59 26.61 -15.31
N ASP A 244 4.97 26.21 -14.10
CA ASP A 244 6.18 25.38 -13.87
C ASP A 244 5.86 24.16 -12.98
N PHE A 245 5.50 23.02 -13.60
CA PHE A 245 5.15 21.82 -12.84
C PHE A 245 5.80 20.55 -13.39
N VAL A 246 6.57 19.90 -12.52
CA VAL A 246 6.99 18.51 -12.68
C VAL A 246 6.20 17.66 -11.68
N GLU A 247 5.56 16.58 -12.15
CA GLU A 247 4.69 15.71 -11.37
C GLU A 247 5.35 14.35 -11.12
N MET A 248 5.58 14.01 -9.84
CA MET A 248 6.09 12.69 -9.44
C MET A 248 4.95 11.75 -9.06
N ASN A 249 4.72 10.66 -9.80
CA ASN A 249 3.61 9.74 -9.56
C ASN A 249 4.09 8.52 -8.75
N ILE A 250 3.64 8.36 -7.49
CA ILE A 250 3.93 7.16 -6.69
C ILE A 250 2.79 6.15 -6.90
N GLN A 251 3.03 4.99 -7.52
CA GLN A 251 2.02 3.93 -7.64
C GLN A 251 2.45 2.64 -6.98
N THR A 252 1.70 2.13 -6.01
CA THR A 252 1.93 0.79 -5.45
C THR A 252 1.10 -0.28 -6.18
N GLN A 253 1.72 -1.11 -7.04
CA GLN A 253 1.05 -2.26 -7.68
C GLN A 253 1.18 -3.54 -6.86
N ASP A 254 0.09 -4.23 -6.53
CA ASP A 254 0.11 -5.48 -5.75
C ASP A 254 0.41 -6.72 -6.61
N LYS A 255 1.65 -7.23 -6.59
CA LYS A 255 2.04 -8.51 -7.22
C LYS A 255 2.04 -9.68 -6.22
N ARG A 256 0.90 -9.96 -5.57
CA ARG A 256 0.71 -11.22 -4.83
C ARG A 256 0.45 -12.37 -5.82
N ASN A 257 1.50 -12.84 -6.52
CA ASN A 257 1.59 -14.25 -6.98
C ASN A 257 2.85 -14.67 -7.77
N GLN A 258 3.91 -13.85 -7.89
CA GLN A 258 5.09 -14.27 -8.69
C GLN A 258 6.44 -14.31 -7.93
N GLY A 259 6.56 -13.73 -6.73
CA GLY A 259 7.86 -13.60 -6.05
C GLY A 259 8.40 -14.82 -5.30
N LEU A 260 7.55 -15.74 -4.82
CA LEU A 260 7.99 -16.85 -3.96
C LEU A 260 8.43 -18.11 -4.71
N LYS A 261 8.18 -18.22 -6.03
CA LYS A 261 8.65 -19.37 -6.82
C LYS A 261 10.14 -19.28 -7.17
N THR A 262 10.72 -18.08 -7.18
CA THR A 262 12.12 -17.86 -7.58
C THR A 262 13.09 -18.24 -6.44
N GLN A 263 12.79 -17.88 -5.19
CA GLN A 263 13.66 -18.22 -4.04
C GLN A 263 13.68 -19.71 -3.67
N LEU A 264 12.67 -20.49 -4.07
CA LEU A 264 12.62 -21.94 -3.83
C LEU A 264 13.34 -22.78 -4.91
N LYS A 265 13.64 -22.19 -6.09
CA LYS A 265 14.46 -22.87 -7.10
C LYS A 265 15.94 -22.82 -6.75
N ASP A 266 16.42 -21.69 -6.21
CA ASP A 266 17.84 -21.50 -5.91
C ASP A 266 18.34 -22.35 -4.73
N GLN A 267 17.45 -22.76 -3.81
CA GLN A 267 17.80 -23.72 -2.75
C GLN A 267 17.79 -25.19 -3.18
N LYS A 268 17.17 -25.55 -4.30
CA LYS A 268 17.21 -26.93 -4.82
C LYS A 268 18.45 -27.22 -5.65
N THR A 269 19.14 -26.21 -6.17
CA THR A 269 20.35 -26.38 -6.99
C THR A 269 21.65 -26.42 -6.18
N LEU A 270 21.58 -26.23 -4.85
CA LEU A 270 22.73 -26.32 -3.92
C LEU A 270 22.78 -27.63 -3.12
N LYS A 271 21.92 -28.60 -3.46
CA LYS A 271 22.01 -29.99 -3.01
C LYS A 271 21.84 -30.91 -4.22
N ALA A 272 22.86 -30.94 -5.07
CA ALA A 272 23.10 -31.99 -6.05
C ALA A 272 24.62 -32.22 -6.09
#